data_AF-A0A523CB80-F1
#
_entry.id   AF-A0A523CB80-F1
#
_cell.length_a   1.000
_cell.length_b   1.000
_cell.length_c   1.000
_cell.angle_alpha   90.00
_cell.angle_beta   90.00
_cell.angle_gamma   90.00
#
_symmetry.space_group_name_H-M   'P 1'
#
loop_
_entity.id
_entity.type
_entity.pdbx_description
1 polymer ?
#
loop_
_entity_poly.entity_id
_entity_poly.type
_entity_poly.pdbx_seq_one_letter_code
_entity_poly.pdbx_strand_id
1 'polypeptide(L)'
;MRRLTFPGFLESYVRALSGENTLALSRLAALAETESRLVEPLLLWAAVTDRVTTLSGLLEGRQALQQELQMLERLQSTGCLEEELTATSSVLRPEYSKVWNSYTVRRDAPHRDKELRLKVRERVLELESQKGVTRYRMAKDLGLNPGNLHAFLALGDATKLSLDRVAALVKYLEAA
;
A
#
# COMPACT_ATOMS: atom_id res chain seq x y z
N MET A 1 7.38 -10.95 -6.48
CA MET A 1 7.41 -9.60 -5.87
C MET A 1 7.87 -9.75 -4.43
N ARG A 2 8.82 -8.93 -3.97
CA ARG A 2 9.20 -8.90 -2.55
C ARG A 2 8.03 -8.31 -1.75
N ARG A 3 7.66 -8.93 -0.63
CA ARG A 3 6.58 -8.45 0.24
C ARG A 3 6.98 -7.08 0.82
N LEU A 4 6.07 -6.10 0.76
CA LEU A 4 6.27 -4.79 1.38
C LEU A 4 6.39 -4.97 2.90
N THR A 5 7.46 -4.46 3.49
CA THR A 5 7.67 -4.47 4.94
C THR A 5 7.15 -3.17 5.56
N PHE A 6 6.83 -3.19 6.86
CA PHE A 6 6.35 -1.99 7.56
C PHE A 6 7.37 -0.85 7.57
N PRO A 7 8.68 -1.06 7.86
CA PRO A 7 9.67 0.01 7.74
C PRO A 7 9.80 0.56 6.32
N GLY A 8 9.76 -0.31 5.30
CA GLY A 8 9.84 0.11 3.90
C GLY A 8 8.62 0.90 3.46
N PHE A 9 7.43 0.55 3.97
CA PHE A 9 6.22 1.35 3.79
C PHE A 9 6.38 2.73 4.43
N LEU A 10 6.74 2.79 5.72
CA LEU A 10 6.88 4.03 6.47
C LEU A 10 7.90 4.98 5.83
N GLU A 11 9.03 4.46 5.35
CA GLU A 11 10.02 5.26 4.62
C GLU A 11 9.39 5.94 3.39
N SER A 12 8.69 5.18 2.55
CA SER A 12 8.02 5.75 1.37
C SER A 12 6.88 6.69 1.74
N TYR A 13 6.21 6.43 2.87
CA TYR A 13 5.02 7.14 3.31
C TYR A 13 5.38 8.50 3.93
N VAL A 14 6.34 8.53 4.85
CA VAL A 14 6.94 9.76 5.40
C VAL A 14 7.50 10.63 4.28
N ARG A 15 8.23 10.02 3.33
CA ARG A 15 8.76 10.74 2.17
C ARG A 15 7.66 11.40 1.34
N ALA A 16 6.56 10.69 1.06
CA ALA A 16 5.43 11.24 0.32
C ALA A 16 4.68 12.34 1.09
N LEU A 17 4.48 12.15 2.40
CA LEU A 17 3.78 13.11 3.27
C LEU A 17 4.60 14.38 3.52
N SER A 18 5.92 14.31 3.39
CA SER A 18 6.79 15.49 3.54
C SER A 18 6.58 16.55 2.46
N GLY A 19 5.97 16.22 1.30
CA GLY A 19 5.83 17.13 0.15
C GLY A 19 7.14 17.46 -0.58
N GLU A 20 8.28 17.34 0.11
CA GLU A 20 9.64 17.64 -0.40
C GLU A 20 10.42 16.38 -0.80
N ASN A 21 9.81 15.20 -0.71
CA ASN A 21 10.43 13.92 -1.03
C ASN A 21 11.72 13.64 -0.22
N THR A 22 11.77 14.09 1.03
CA THR A 22 12.95 14.00 1.91
C THR A 22 12.82 12.94 3.00
N LEU A 23 13.98 12.45 3.48
CA LEU A 23 14.10 11.61 4.68
C LEU A 23 14.97 12.26 5.76
N ALA A 24 15.36 13.53 5.58
CA ALA A 24 16.18 14.23 6.56
C ALA A 24 15.36 14.46 7.84
N LEU A 25 15.72 13.80 8.94
CA LEU A 25 14.98 13.86 10.21
C LEU A 25 14.74 15.29 10.71
N SER A 26 15.73 16.18 10.58
CA SER A 26 15.58 17.58 10.99
C SER A 26 14.51 18.32 10.19
N ARG A 27 14.42 18.07 8.88
CA ARG A 27 13.37 18.62 8.03
C ARG A 27 12.01 18.02 8.37
N LEU A 28 11.95 16.71 8.56
CA LEU A 28 10.71 16.02 8.92
C LEU A 28 10.18 16.46 10.29
N ALA A 29 11.05 16.68 11.27
CA ALA A 29 10.67 17.17 12.60
C ALA A 29 10.10 18.60 12.57
N ALA A 30 10.66 19.47 11.72
CA ALA A 30 10.14 20.81 11.49
C ALA A 30 8.78 20.75 10.76
N LEU A 31 8.66 19.94 9.70
CA LEU A 31 7.40 19.77 8.96
C LEU A 31 6.29 19.18 9.83
N ALA A 32 6.61 18.35 10.81
CA ALA A 32 5.63 17.78 11.75
C ALA A 32 4.94 18.84 12.64
N GLU A 33 5.43 20.09 12.68
CA GLU A 33 4.73 21.21 13.33
C GLU A 33 3.51 21.68 12.55
N THR A 34 3.63 21.71 11.22
CA THR A 34 2.61 22.27 10.33
C THR A 34 1.78 21.17 9.66
N GLU A 35 2.36 20.01 9.41
CA GLU A 35 1.72 18.87 8.76
C GLU A 35 1.39 17.78 9.77
N SER A 36 0.20 17.89 10.38
CA SER A 36 -0.30 16.94 11.38
C SER A 36 -0.29 15.48 10.91
N ARG A 37 -0.54 15.24 9.62
CA ARG A 37 -0.55 13.90 9.02
C ARG A 37 0.82 13.21 9.01
N LEU A 38 1.91 13.96 9.19
CA LEU A 38 3.28 13.44 9.20
C LEU A 38 3.69 12.89 10.58
N VAL A 39 3.03 13.32 11.66
CA VAL A 39 3.45 13.07 13.04
C VAL A 39 3.53 11.58 13.34
N GLU A 40 2.44 10.84 13.28
CA GLU A 40 2.43 9.42 13.63
C GLU A 40 3.28 8.55 12.69
N PRO A 41 3.25 8.75 11.35
CA PRO A 41 4.18 8.07 10.44
C PRO A 41 5.65 8.32 10.78
N LEU A 42 6.01 9.56 11.14
CA LEU A 42 7.39 9.93 11.49
C LEU A 42 7.83 9.25 12.80
N LEU A 43 6.98 9.27 13.83
CA LEU A 43 7.28 8.65 15.13
C LEU A 43 7.42 7.13 14.98
N LEU A 44 6.49 6.48 14.26
CA LEU A 44 6.59 5.06 13.94
C LEU A 44 7.85 4.73 13.14
N TRP A 45 8.16 5.54 12.13
CA TRP A 45 9.35 5.34 11.31
C TRP A 45 10.61 5.41 12.16
N ALA A 46 10.73 6.39 13.06
CA ALA A 46 11.87 6.51 13.96
C ALA A 46 11.97 5.31 14.92
N ALA A 47 10.86 4.85 15.49
CA ALA A 47 10.83 3.70 16.38
C ALA A 47 11.28 2.40 15.69
N VAL A 48 10.78 2.10 14.49
CA VAL A 48 11.12 0.85 13.78
C VAL A 48 12.46 0.89 13.05
N THR A 49 13.13 2.05 13.00
CA THR A 49 14.43 2.23 12.33
C THR A 49 15.56 2.66 13.26
N ASP A 50 15.34 2.57 14.58
CA ASP A 50 16.34 2.88 15.61
C ASP A 50 16.86 4.34 15.54
N ARG A 51 15.93 5.29 15.27
CA ARG A 51 16.22 6.73 15.17
C ARG A 51 15.58 7.56 16.27
N VAL A 52 15.11 6.89 17.32
CA VAL A 52 14.36 7.50 18.43
C VAL A 52 15.18 8.58 19.13
N THR A 53 16.44 8.29 19.47
CA THR A 53 17.33 9.24 20.15
C THR A 53 17.53 10.53 19.34
N THR A 54 17.77 10.39 18.03
CA THR A 54 17.99 11.53 17.13
C THR A 54 16.71 12.35 16.96
N LEU A 55 15.56 11.70 16.74
CA LEU A 55 14.29 12.40 16.58
C LEU A 55 13.85 13.05 17.89
N SER A 56 14.06 12.40 19.04
CA SER A 56 13.73 12.96 20.36
C SER A 56 14.45 14.28 20.61
N GLY A 57 15.73 14.39 20.25
CA GLY A 57 16.48 15.65 20.34
C GLY A 57 15.95 16.76 19.43
N LEU A 58 15.39 16.41 18.26
CA LEU A 58 14.77 17.37 17.34
C LEU A 58 13.36 17.80 17.77
N LEU A 59 12.73 17.04 18.67
CA LEU A 59 11.42 17.33 19.24
C LEU A 59 11.51 18.03 20.60
N GLU A 60 12.65 18.66 20.91
CA GLU A 60 12.85 19.41 22.15
C GLU A 60 11.73 20.43 22.37
N GLY A 61 11.20 20.48 23.60
CA GLY A 61 10.01 21.28 23.94
C GLY A 61 8.66 20.61 23.65
N ARG A 62 8.60 19.49 22.92
CA ARG A 62 7.36 18.73 22.64
C ARG A 62 7.26 17.46 23.47
N GLN A 63 7.13 17.62 24.78
CA GLN A 63 7.15 16.53 25.76
C GLN A 63 6.16 15.40 25.44
N ALA A 64 4.95 15.72 24.99
CA ALA A 64 3.95 14.70 24.64
C ALA A 64 4.44 13.78 23.49
N LEU A 65 5.02 14.35 22.44
CA LEU A 65 5.53 13.57 21.30
C LEU A 65 6.78 12.76 21.69
N GLN A 66 7.64 13.31 22.56
CA GLN A 66 8.80 12.58 23.08
C GLN A 66 8.38 11.37 23.92
N GLN A 67 7.34 11.50 24.75
CA GLN A 67 6.78 10.40 25.53
C GLN A 67 6.17 9.32 24.64
N GLU A 68 5.42 9.71 23.61
CA GLU A 68 4.89 8.76 22.63
C GLU A 68 6.00 8.03 21.88
N LEU A 69 7.05 8.74 21.46
CA LEU A 69 8.19 8.14 20.78
C LEU A 69 8.88 7.08 21.66
N GLN A 70 9.07 7.36 22.95
CA GLN A 70 9.62 6.40 23.91
C GLN A 70 8.69 5.21 24.13
N MET A 71 7.37 5.43 24.17
CA MET A 71 6.40 4.33 24.25
C MET A 71 6.52 3.40 23.03
N LEU A 72 6.59 3.97 21.82
CA LEU A 72 6.76 3.21 20.58
C LEU A 72 8.08 2.45 20.55
N GLU A 73 9.18 3.05 21.00
CA GLU A 73 10.48 2.38 21.13
C GLU A 73 10.42 1.16 22.05
N ARG A 74 9.74 1.29 23.20
CA ARG A 74 9.53 0.19 24.15
C ARG A 74 8.72 -0.93 23.52
N LEU A 75 7.57 -0.60 22.90
CA LEU A 75 6.73 -1.58 22.22
C LEU A 75 7.45 -2.30 21.09
N GLN A 76 8.28 -1.57 20.34
CA GLN A 76 9.11 -2.15 19.29
C GLN A 76 10.16 -3.11 19.87
N SER A 77 10.81 -2.72 20.97
CA SER A 77 11.83 -3.53 21.64
C SER A 77 11.27 -4.79 22.31
N THR A 78 10.03 -4.74 22.80
CA THR A 78 9.34 -5.91 23.38
C THR A 78 8.62 -6.76 22.34
N GLY A 79 8.57 -6.33 21.07
CA GLY A 79 7.84 -7.02 20.01
C GLY A 79 6.32 -6.85 20.04
N CYS A 80 5.79 -5.97 20.91
CA CYS A 80 4.36 -5.75 21.09
C CYS A 80 3.78 -4.66 20.16
N LEU A 81 4.61 -3.99 19.35
CA LEU A 81 4.15 -2.85 18.54
C LEU A 81 3.04 -3.24 17.55
N GLU A 82 3.17 -4.36 16.85
CA GLU A 82 2.14 -4.79 15.87
C GLU A 82 0.80 -5.14 16.56
N GLU A 83 0.87 -5.75 17.74
CA GLU A 83 -0.31 -6.08 18.54
C GLU A 83 -1.06 -4.80 18.95
N GLU A 84 -0.34 -3.78 19.43
CA GLU A 84 -0.94 -2.49 19.79
C GLU A 84 -1.51 -1.74 18.58
N LEU A 85 -0.82 -1.78 17.42
CA LEU A 85 -1.32 -1.14 16.21
C LEU A 85 -2.59 -1.80 15.63
N THR A 86 -2.86 -3.05 16.00
CA THR A 86 -4.03 -3.82 15.55
C THR A 86 -5.13 -3.97 16.59
N ALA A 87 -4.82 -3.70 17.87
CA ALA A 87 -5.77 -3.85 18.95
C ALA A 87 -6.94 -2.86 18.83
N THR A 88 -8.17 -3.36 19.07
CA THR A 88 -9.38 -2.53 19.16
C THR A 88 -9.32 -1.56 20.34
N SER A 89 -8.60 -1.93 21.41
CA SER A 89 -8.37 -1.12 22.60
C SER A 89 -6.87 -1.03 22.84
N SER A 90 -6.21 -0.13 22.13
CA SER A 90 -4.76 0.11 22.26
C SER A 90 -4.45 1.20 23.28
N VAL A 91 -3.25 1.14 23.87
CA VAL A 91 -2.67 2.26 24.62
C VAL A 91 -2.21 3.41 23.69
N LEU A 92 -2.08 3.15 22.39
CA LEU A 92 -1.69 4.14 21.39
C LEU A 92 -2.89 4.97 20.95
N ARG A 93 -2.60 6.20 20.50
CA ARG A 93 -3.62 7.05 19.86
C ARG A 93 -4.19 6.37 18.59
N PRO A 94 -5.48 6.54 18.28
CA PRO A 94 -6.12 5.94 17.11
C PRO A 94 -5.46 6.28 15.77
N GLU A 95 -4.72 7.38 15.69
CA GLU A 95 -3.98 7.80 14.48
C GLU A 95 -2.93 6.76 14.06
N TYR A 96 -2.31 6.06 15.01
CA TYR A 96 -1.32 5.02 14.72
C TYR A 96 -1.93 3.82 14.00
N SER A 97 -3.15 3.41 14.37
CA SER A 97 -3.85 2.32 13.69
C SER A 97 -4.23 2.70 12.26
N LYS A 98 -4.47 3.99 11.97
CA LYS A 98 -4.68 4.47 10.59
C LYS A 98 -3.43 4.29 9.72
N VAL A 99 -2.25 4.53 10.28
CA VAL A 99 -0.96 4.28 9.59
C VAL A 99 -0.78 2.78 9.32
N TRP A 100 -1.08 1.94 10.31
CA TRP A 100 -1.03 0.49 10.15
C TRP A 100 -2.02 -0.01 9.09
N ASN A 101 -3.26 0.49 9.10
CA ASN A 101 -4.27 0.16 8.09
C ASN A 101 -3.83 0.59 6.68
N SER A 102 -3.18 1.74 6.56
CA SER A 102 -2.61 2.17 5.27
C SER A 102 -1.52 1.22 4.78
N TYR A 103 -0.69 0.72 5.70
CA TYR A 103 0.30 -0.31 5.42
C TYR A 103 -0.35 -1.63 4.97
N THR A 104 -1.32 -2.16 5.70
CA THR A 104 -1.96 -3.45 5.36
C THR A 104 -2.67 -3.37 4.02
N VAL A 105 -3.40 -2.28 3.76
CA VAL A 105 -4.02 -2.02 2.46
C VAL A 105 -2.97 -2.06 1.36
N ARG A 106 -1.84 -1.35 1.50
CA ARG A 106 -0.81 -1.31 0.45
C ARG A 106 -0.05 -2.63 0.30
N ARG A 107 0.23 -3.31 1.41
CA ARG A 107 0.90 -4.63 1.45
C ARG A 107 0.10 -5.68 0.71
N ASP A 108 -1.22 -5.69 0.89
CA ASP A 108 -2.10 -6.75 0.39
C ASP A 108 -2.71 -6.40 -0.98
N ALA A 109 -2.48 -5.19 -1.49
CA ALA A 109 -2.96 -4.75 -2.81
C ALA A 109 -2.56 -5.71 -3.96
N PRO A 110 -1.31 -6.20 -4.08
CA PRO A 110 -0.95 -7.12 -5.17
C PRO A 110 -1.76 -8.42 -5.15
N HIS A 111 -2.14 -8.91 -3.96
CA HIS A 111 -2.96 -10.10 -3.82
C HIS A 111 -4.42 -9.81 -4.18
N ARG A 112 -5.01 -8.73 -3.65
CA ARG A 112 -6.36 -8.31 -4.00
C ARG A 112 -6.53 -8.03 -5.49
N ASP A 113 -5.55 -7.36 -6.10
CA ASP A 113 -5.53 -7.11 -7.54
C ASP A 113 -5.47 -8.40 -8.35
N LYS A 114 -4.67 -9.38 -7.90
CA LYS A 114 -4.59 -10.70 -8.54
C LYS A 114 -5.96 -11.39 -8.48
N GLU A 115 -6.59 -11.45 -7.30
CA GLU A 115 -7.91 -12.05 -7.13
C GLU A 115 -8.96 -11.36 -8.00
N LEU A 116 -8.96 -10.02 -8.04
CA LEU A 116 -9.88 -9.25 -8.86
C LEU A 116 -9.69 -9.55 -10.35
N ARG A 117 -8.44 -9.60 -10.85
CA ARG A 117 -8.18 -9.97 -12.24
C ARG A 117 -8.68 -11.38 -12.57
N LEU A 118 -8.52 -12.33 -11.66
CA LEU A 118 -9.01 -13.69 -11.87
C LEU A 118 -10.54 -13.76 -11.89
N LYS A 119 -11.23 -13.05 -11.00
CA LYS A 119 -12.70 -12.93 -11.05
C LYS A 119 -13.18 -12.29 -12.36
N VAL A 120 -12.50 -11.24 -12.82
CA VAL A 120 -12.86 -10.62 -14.09
C VAL A 120 -12.54 -11.56 -15.28
N ARG A 121 -11.48 -12.36 -15.20
CA ARG A 121 -11.21 -13.40 -16.21
C ARG A 121 -12.37 -14.36 -16.38
N GLU A 122 -12.95 -14.85 -15.28
CA GLU A 122 -14.14 -15.72 -15.31
C GLU A 122 -15.27 -15.05 -16.09
N ARG A 123 -15.57 -13.78 -15.77
CA ARG A 123 -16.57 -13.00 -16.49
C ARG A 123 -16.27 -12.82 -17.97
N VAL A 124 -15.01 -12.58 -18.33
CA VAL A 124 -14.59 -12.43 -19.74
C VAL A 124 -14.79 -13.74 -20.50
N LEU A 125 -14.47 -14.90 -19.91
CA LEU A 125 -14.66 -16.20 -20.54
C LEU A 125 -16.14 -16.54 -20.74
N GLU A 126 -17.00 -16.20 -19.77
CA GLU A 126 -18.45 -16.32 -19.92
C GLU A 126 -18.96 -15.50 -21.10
N LEU A 127 -18.61 -14.21 -21.16
CA LEU A 127 -19.03 -13.31 -22.24
C LEU A 127 -18.47 -13.73 -23.61
N GLU A 128 -17.21 -14.19 -23.66
CA GLU A 128 -16.58 -14.73 -24.87
C GLU A 128 -17.42 -15.89 -25.45
N SER A 129 -17.89 -16.80 -24.58
CA SER A 129 -18.71 -17.95 -24.99
C SER A 129 -20.09 -17.55 -25.54
N GLN A 130 -20.64 -16.41 -25.10
CA GLN A 130 -21.96 -15.92 -25.49
C GLN A 130 -21.94 -15.06 -26.75
N LYS A 131 -20.88 -14.26 -26.95
CA LYS A 131 -20.83 -13.20 -27.95
C LYS A 131 -20.14 -13.59 -29.26
N GLY A 132 -19.48 -14.75 -29.31
CA GLY A 132 -18.77 -15.24 -30.50
C GLY A 132 -17.62 -14.33 -30.97
N VAL A 133 -17.14 -13.45 -30.10
CA VAL A 133 -16.03 -12.54 -30.37
C VAL A 133 -14.72 -13.31 -30.27
N THR A 134 -13.89 -13.26 -31.32
CA THR A 134 -12.59 -13.95 -31.29
C THR A 134 -11.58 -13.20 -30.43
N ARG A 135 -10.69 -13.95 -29.76
CA ARG A 135 -9.55 -13.38 -29.02
C ARG A 135 -8.64 -12.51 -29.88
N TYR A 136 -8.49 -12.86 -31.16
CA TYR A 136 -7.78 -12.03 -32.13
C TYR A 136 -8.43 -10.64 -32.27
N ARG A 137 -9.76 -10.59 -32.41
CA ARG A 137 -10.50 -9.32 -32.54
C ARG A 137 -10.40 -8.50 -31.24
N MET A 138 -10.57 -9.13 -30.08
CA MET A 138 -10.35 -8.46 -28.78
C MET A 138 -8.94 -7.86 -28.69
N ALA A 139 -7.91 -8.64 -29.05
CA ALA A 139 -6.53 -8.17 -28.98
C ALA A 139 -6.27 -7.00 -29.93
N LYS A 140 -6.79 -7.07 -31.15
CA LYS A 140 -6.63 -6.02 -32.16
C LYS A 140 -7.33 -4.72 -31.74
N ASP A 141 -8.60 -4.80 -31.36
CA ASP A 141 -9.43 -3.63 -31.11
C ASP A 141 -9.04 -2.91 -29.81
N LEU A 142 -8.55 -3.66 -28.81
CA LEU A 142 -8.07 -3.11 -27.53
C LEU A 142 -6.56 -2.85 -27.49
N GLY A 143 -5.84 -3.12 -28.59
CA GLY A 143 -4.38 -2.97 -28.67
C GLY A 143 -3.63 -3.82 -27.64
N LEU A 144 -4.08 -5.05 -27.39
CA LEU A 144 -3.45 -5.98 -26.45
C LEU A 144 -2.42 -6.85 -27.16
N ASN A 145 -1.36 -7.21 -26.44
CA ASN A 145 -0.44 -8.24 -26.91
C ASN A 145 -1.17 -9.61 -26.93
N PRO A 146 -1.26 -10.31 -28.07
CA PRO A 146 -1.98 -11.58 -28.17
C PRO A 146 -1.44 -12.67 -27.24
N GLY A 147 -0.12 -12.71 -27.02
CA GLY A 147 0.51 -13.66 -26.10
C GLY A 147 0.12 -13.39 -24.64
N ASN A 148 0.09 -12.11 -24.22
CA ASN A 148 -0.39 -11.74 -22.88
C ASN A 148 -1.87 -12.02 -22.71
N LEU A 149 -2.69 -11.75 -23.73
CA LEU A 149 -4.12 -12.08 -23.71
C LEU A 149 -4.33 -13.60 -23.59
N HIS A 150 -3.58 -14.39 -24.35
CA HIS A 150 -3.63 -15.86 -24.26
C HIS A 150 -3.18 -16.35 -22.88
N ALA A 151 -2.05 -15.87 -22.37
CA ALA A 151 -1.56 -16.26 -21.05
C ALA A 151 -2.56 -15.91 -19.93
N PHE A 152 -3.23 -14.77 -20.03
CA PHE A 152 -4.29 -14.40 -19.09
C PHE A 152 -5.53 -15.29 -19.23
N LEU A 153 -6.12 -15.38 -20.44
CA LEU A 153 -7.40 -16.08 -20.64
C LEU A 153 -7.26 -17.59 -20.61
N ALA A 154 -6.26 -18.18 -21.26
CA ALA A 154 -6.09 -19.63 -21.33
C ALA A 154 -5.36 -20.18 -20.10
N LEU A 155 -4.26 -19.55 -19.69
CA LEU A 155 -3.39 -20.09 -18.64
C LEU A 155 -3.69 -19.52 -17.24
N GLY A 156 -4.54 -18.51 -17.13
CA GLY A 156 -4.90 -17.90 -15.84
C GLY A 156 -3.81 -17.01 -15.25
N ASP A 157 -2.83 -16.57 -16.05
CA ASP A 157 -1.74 -15.73 -15.56
C ASP A 157 -2.19 -14.27 -15.38
N ALA A 158 -2.65 -13.95 -14.16
CA ALA A 158 -3.11 -12.63 -13.73
C ALA A 158 -2.01 -11.55 -13.69
N THR A 159 -0.75 -11.87 -14.03
CA THR A 159 0.33 -10.88 -14.12
C THR A 159 0.43 -10.24 -15.50
N LYS A 160 -0.17 -10.85 -16.53
CA LYS A 160 0.03 -10.48 -17.93
C LYS A 160 -0.81 -9.31 -18.40
N LEU A 161 -1.90 -9.01 -17.70
CA LEU A 161 -2.75 -7.85 -17.96
C LEU A 161 -2.94 -7.03 -16.68
N SER A 162 -2.94 -5.71 -16.83
CA SER A 162 -3.30 -4.78 -15.74
C SER A 162 -4.81 -4.82 -15.46
N LEU A 163 -5.22 -4.30 -14.30
CA LEU A 163 -6.64 -4.19 -13.96
C LEU A 163 -7.43 -3.40 -15.02
N ASP A 164 -6.93 -2.26 -15.48
CA ASP A 164 -7.59 -1.45 -16.51
C ASP A 164 -7.81 -2.21 -17.82
N ARG A 165 -6.81 -3.01 -18.23
CA ARG A 165 -6.90 -3.80 -19.47
C ARG A 165 -7.90 -4.95 -19.33
N VAL A 166 -7.94 -5.57 -18.16
CA VAL A 166 -8.90 -6.61 -17.82
C VAL A 166 -10.33 -6.04 -17.74
N ALA A 167 -10.51 -4.84 -17.18
CA ALA A 167 -11.80 -4.15 -17.18
C ALA A 167 -12.25 -3.72 -18.59
N ALA A 168 -11.32 -3.31 -19.47
CA ALA A 168 -11.62 -2.98 -20.85
C ALA A 168 -12.15 -4.18 -21.66
N LEU A 169 -11.65 -5.40 -21.38
CA LEU A 169 -12.15 -6.63 -22.01
C LEU A 169 -13.63 -6.87 -21.71
N VAL A 170 -14.05 -6.70 -20.45
CA VAL A 170 -15.46 -6.84 -20.06
C VAL A 170 -16.33 -5.83 -20.81
N LYS A 171 -15.98 -4.54 -20.75
CA LYS A 171 -16.73 -3.47 -21.41
C LYS A 171 -16.86 -3.71 -22.92
N TYR A 172 -15.78 -4.17 -23.55
CA TYR A 172 -15.77 -4.49 -24.98
C TYR A 172 -16.72 -5.64 -25.32
N LEU A 173 -16.72 -6.72 -24.53
CA LEU A 173 -17.60 -7.87 -24.76
C LEU A 173 -19.07 -7.58 -24.40
N GLU A 174 -19.33 -6.73 -23.42
CA GLU A 174 -20.69 -6.30 -23.07
C GLU A 174 -21.32 -5.44 -24.18
N ALA A 175 -20.49 -4.68 -24.91
CA ALA A 175 -20.91 -3.84 -26.03
C ALA A 175 -21.00 -4.59 -27.39
N ALA A 176 -20.51 -5.82 -27.46
CA ALA A 176 -20.53 -6.66 -28.67
C ALA A 176 -21.86 -7.42 -28.83
#